data_AF-A0A385SJE3-F1
#
_entry.id   AF-A0A385SJE3-F1
#
_cell.length_a   1.000
_cell.length_b   1.000
_cell.length_c   1.000
_cell.angle_alpha   90.00
_cell.angle_beta   90.00
_cell.angle_gamma   90.00
#
_symmetry.space_group_name_H-M   'P 1'
#
loop_
_entity.id
_entity.type
_entity.pdbx_description
1 polymer ?
#
loop_
_entity_poly.entity_id
_entity_poly.type
_entity_poly.pdbx_seq_one_letter_code
_entity_poly.pdbx_strand_id
1 'polypeptide(L)'
;MNYTWTDFDNGKSIRQTGSEGGTILRDEENTFGARVTLEGKGDVAPFSITIGIYGLLFHTEFFLDLAQAQKCFDLFKRKIEDIIHHYSISEDRREAEWNKKHDKLIEEILHVD
;
A
#
# COMPACT_ATOMS: atom_id res chain seq x y z
N MET A 1 6.78 1.83 17.10
CA MET A 1 7.59 1.81 15.87
C MET A 1 7.58 3.21 15.29
N ASN A 2 8.64 3.63 14.60
CA ASN A 2 8.65 4.92 13.91
C ASN A 2 8.54 4.65 12.41
N TYR A 3 7.38 4.93 11.82
CA TYR A 3 7.14 4.73 10.40
C TYR A 3 7.63 5.95 9.64
N THR A 4 8.43 5.72 8.60
CA THR A 4 8.85 6.78 7.70
C THR A 4 8.53 6.32 6.28
N TRP A 5 7.88 7.22 5.55
CA TRP A 5 7.60 7.07 4.13
C TRP A 5 8.46 8.07 3.36
N THR A 6 9.14 7.58 2.34
CA THR A 6 10.00 8.40 1.47
C THR A 6 9.77 8.03 0.02
N ASP A 7 10.12 8.92 -0.90
CA ASP A 7 10.05 8.62 -2.33
C ASP A 7 10.88 7.38 -2.67
N PHE A 8 10.25 6.42 -3.34
CA PHE A 8 10.91 5.20 -3.78
C PHE A 8 12.03 5.51 -4.78
N ASP A 9 13.18 4.83 -4.63
CA ASP A 9 14.41 5.05 -5.44
C ASP A 9 14.76 6.54 -5.57
N ASN A 10 14.63 7.29 -4.47
CA ASN A 10 14.88 8.74 -4.43
C ASN A 10 14.07 9.52 -5.48
N GLY A 11 12.85 9.08 -5.77
CA GLY A 11 11.93 9.71 -6.72
C GLY A 11 12.22 9.44 -8.19
N LYS A 12 13.17 8.57 -8.53
CA LYS A 12 13.51 8.25 -9.94
C LYS A 12 12.39 7.52 -10.69
N SER A 13 11.50 6.84 -9.97
CA SER A 13 10.34 6.16 -10.54
C SER A 13 9.24 7.13 -10.97
N ILE A 14 9.21 8.35 -10.42
CA ILE A 14 8.17 9.32 -10.73
C ILE A 14 8.24 9.70 -12.22
N ARG A 15 7.06 9.76 -12.87
CA ARG A 15 6.88 9.92 -14.33
C ARG A 15 7.32 8.75 -15.20
N GLN A 16 7.81 7.66 -14.61
CA GLN A 16 8.01 6.41 -15.36
C GLN A 16 6.68 5.68 -15.52
N THR A 17 6.67 4.65 -16.37
CA THR A 17 5.54 3.73 -16.50
C THR A 17 5.49 2.79 -15.29
N GLY A 18 4.33 2.68 -14.65
CA GLY A 18 4.11 1.74 -13.55
C GLY A 18 3.56 0.39 -14.00
N SER A 19 3.13 -0.44 -13.04
CA SER A 19 2.70 -1.81 -13.29
C SER A 19 1.37 -1.89 -14.04
N GLU A 20 0.52 -0.88 -13.89
CA GLU A 20 -0.79 -0.81 -14.52
C GLU A 20 -0.79 -0.02 -15.85
N GLY A 21 0.40 0.15 -16.44
CA GLY A 21 0.60 0.86 -17.71
C GLY A 21 0.52 2.38 -17.63
N GLY A 22 0.21 2.93 -16.44
CA GLY A 22 0.04 4.36 -16.23
C GLY A 22 1.35 5.10 -15.97
N THR A 23 1.27 6.42 -15.87
CA THR A 23 2.38 7.27 -15.42
C THR A 23 2.36 7.35 -13.90
N ILE A 24 3.48 7.01 -13.26
CA ILE A 24 3.64 7.12 -11.80
C ILE A 24 3.56 8.59 -11.37
N LEU A 25 2.58 8.90 -10.52
CA LEU A 25 2.33 10.23 -9.95
C LEU A 25 2.88 10.37 -8.53
N ARG A 26 2.78 9.32 -7.72
CA ARG A 26 3.36 9.21 -6.37
C ARG A 26 3.88 7.79 -6.19
N ASP A 27 4.99 7.65 -5.49
CA ASP A 27 5.59 6.35 -5.25
C ASP A 27 6.44 6.41 -3.99
N GLU A 28 5.91 5.83 -2.91
CA GLU A 28 6.51 5.96 -1.59
C GLU A 28 6.79 4.57 -1.00
N GLU A 29 7.94 4.42 -0.36
CA GLU A 29 8.34 3.22 0.37
C GLU A 29 8.41 3.46 1.88
N ASN A 30 8.07 2.44 2.65
CA ASN A 30 8.11 2.43 4.10
C ASN A 30 9.38 1.75 4.61
N THR A 31 9.96 2.29 5.70
CA THR A 31 11.16 1.76 6.37
C THR A 31 11.07 0.27 6.79
N PHE A 32 9.86 -0.30 6.90
CA PHE A 32 9.65 -1.71 7.24
C PHE A 32 9.22 -2.59 6.05
N GLY A 33 9.54 -2.19 4.82
CA GLY A 33 9.38 -3.04 3.65
C GLY A 33 7.96 -3.07 3.09
N ALA A 34 7.40 -1.88 2.85
CA ALA A 34 6.17 -1.72 2.10
C ALA A 34 6.31 -0.60 1.06
N ARG A 35 5.44 -0.59 0.04
CA ARG A 35 5.43 0.41 -1.03
C ARG A 35 4.00 0.72 -1.46
N VAL A 36 3.73 1.98 -1.76
CA VAL A 36 2.45 2.44 -2.33
C VAL A 36 2.76 3.29 -3.57
N THR A 37 2.20 2.90 -4.71
CA THR A 37 2.39 3.58 -5.99
C THR A 37 1.03 4.05 -6.51
N LEU A 38 0.89 5.34 -6.80
CA LEU A 38 -0.26 5.92 -7.50
C LEU A 38 0.12 6.16 -8.95
N GLU A 39 -0.61 5.54 -9.86
CA GLU A 39 -0.49 5.76 -11.29
C GLU A 39 -1.69 6.56 -11.83
N GLY A 40 -1.47 7.32 -12.89
CA GLY A 40 -2.51 7.98 -13.67
C GLY A 40 -2.44 7.59 -15.13
N LYS A 41 -3.58 7.60 -15.82
CA LYS A 41 -3.74 7.16 -17.22
C LYS A 41 -3.32 5.70 -17.42
N GLY A 42 -3.73 4.82 -16.50
CA GLY A 42 -3.50 3.38 -16.62
C GLY A 42 -4.40 2.72 -17.67
N ASP A 43 -4.11 1.45 -17.96
CA ASP A 43 -4.80 0.70 -19.01
C ASP A 43 -6.26 0.33 -18.64
N VAL A 44 -6.50 0.08 -17.34
CA VAL A 44 -7.80 -0.38 -16.82
C VAL A 44 -8.67 0.78 -16.35
N ALA A 45 -8.08 1.74 -15.64
CA ALA A 45 -8.79 2.88 -15.06
C ALA A 45 -7.93 4.16 -15.10
N PRO A 46 -8.56 5.35 -15.01
CA PRO A 46 -7.84 6.62 -15.02
C PRO A 46 -6.77 6.74 -13.94
N PHE A 47 -6.98 6.13 -12.78
CA PHE A 47 -6.00 6.07 -11.70
C PHE A 47 -6.01 4.68 -11.07
N SER A 48 -4.85 4.23 -10.60
CA SER A 48 -4.70 3.00 -9.84
C SER A 48 -3.73 3.21 -8.69
N ILE A 49 -3.95 2.49 -7.59
CA ILE A 49 -3.00 2.41 -6.51
C ILE A 49 -2.58 0.96 -6.34
N THR A 50 -1.29 0.71 -6.54
CA THR A 50 -0.68 -0.58 -6.23
C THR A 50 -0.02 -0.49 -4.87
N ILE A 51 -0.40 -1.38 -3.95
CA ILE A 51 0.24 -1.56 -2.65
C ILE A 51 1.02 -2.87 -2.62
N GLY A 52 2.15 -2.85 -1.92
CA GLY A 52 2.93 -4.03 -1.62
C GLY A 52 3.42 -4.01 -0.18
N ILE A 53 3.27 -5.13 0.52
CA ILE A 53 3.99 -5.43 1.76
C ILE A 53 4.86 -6.64 1.44
N TYR A 54 6.18 -6.45 1.41
CA TYR A 54 7.08 -7.47 0.89
C TYR A 54 7.00 -8.77 1.69
N GLY A 55 6.80 -9.88 0.98
CA GLY A 55 6.62 -11.20 1.59
C GLY A 55 5.22 -11.47 2.16
N LEU A 56 4.29 -10.52 2.05
CA LEU A 56 2.93 -10.67 2.57
C LEU A 56 1.86 -10.53 1.48
N LEU A 57 1.76 -9.38 0.81
CA LEU A 57 0.70 -9.13 -0.17
C LEU A 57 1.09 -8.11 -1.22
N PHE A 58 0.40 -8.20 -2.37
CA PHE A 58 0.30 -7.15 -3.37
C PHE A 58 -1.16 -7.00 -3.77
N HIS A 59 -1.63 -5.77 -3.92
CA HIS A 59 -3.01 -5.48 -4.29
C HIS A 59 -3.05 -4.18 -5.09
N THR A 60 -3.96 -4.12 -6.07
CA THR A 60 -4.20 -2.93 -6.89
C THR A 60 -5.66 -2.54 -6.76
N GLU A 61 -5.91 -1.28 -6.44
CA GLU A 61 -7.25 -0.68 -6.41
C GLU A 61 -7.39 0.39 -7.49
N PHE A 62 -8.57 0.50 -8.10
CA PHE A 62 -8.82 1.35 -9.24
C PHE A 62 -9.77 2.50 -8.92
N PHE A 63 -9.46 3.68 -9.47
CA PHE A 63 -10.21 4.91 -9.19
C PHE A 63 -10.53 5.68 -10.48
N LEU A 64 -11.69 6.35 -10.48
CA LEU A 64 -12.08 7.27 -11.56
C LEU A 64 -11.68 8.72 -11.27
N ASP A 65 -11.44 9.07 -10.00
CA ASP A 65 -11.17 10.43 -9.54
C ASP A 65 -9.81 10.53 -8.82
N LEU A 66 -9.02 11.54 -9.19
CA LEU A 66 -7.69 11.76 -8.61
C LEU A 66 -7.75 12.15 -7.14
N ALA A 67 -8.74 12.96 -6.74
CA ALA A 67 -8.82 13.42 -5.35
C ALA A 67 -9.19 12.25 -4.42
N GLN A 68 -10.07 11.34 -4.86
CA GLN A 68 -10.35 10.09 -4.17
C GLN A 68 -9.11 9.20 -4.10
N ALA A 69 -8.40 9.00 -5.22
CA ALA A 69 -7.18 8.21 -5.24
C ALA A 69 -6.12 8.77 -4.26
N GLN A 70 -5.89 10.09 -4.24
CA GLN A 70 -4.94 10.69 -3.30
C GLN A 70 -5.32 10.47 -1.83
N LYS A 71 -6.61 10.59 -1.48
CA LYS A 71 -7.09 10.27 -0.12
C LYS A 71 -6.86 8.80 0.22
N CYS A 72 -7.13 7.91 -0.73
CA CYS A 72 -6.97 6.47 -0.55
C CYS A 72 -5.49 6.08 -0.43
N PHE A 73 -4.58 6.77 -1.12
CA PHE A 73 -3.14 6.58 -0.98
C PHE A 73 -2.68 6.76 0.47
N ASP A 74 -3.09 7.86 1.11
CA ASP A 74 -2.73 8.13 2.50
C ASP A 74 -3.50 7.22 3.50
N LEU A 75 -4.67 6.71 3.11
CA LEU A 75 -5.37 5.67 3.87
C LEU A 75 -4.63 4.33 3.82
N PHE A 76 -4.20 3.89 2.64
CA PHE A 76 -3.42 2.66 2.48
C PHE A 76 -2.15 2.68 3.31
N LYS A 77 -1.41 3.80 3.31
CA LYS A 77 -0.22 3.97 4.16
C LYS A 77 -0.52 3.67 5.64
N ARG A 78 -1.62 4.23 6.18
CA ARG A 78 -2.04 3.98 7.57
C ARG A 78 -2.45 2.53 7.81
N LYS A 79 -3.24 1.93 6.91
CA LYS A 79 -3.62 0.50 7.01
C LYS A 79 -2.39 -0.42 6.97
N ILE A 80 -1.40 -0.10 6.13
CA ILE A 80 -0.12 -0.81 6.06
C ILE A 80 0.65 -0.69 7.39
N GLU A 81 0.70 0.49 8.00
CA GLU A 81 1.33 0.69 9.31
C GLU A 81 0.66 -0.15 10.41
N ASP A 82 -0.67 -0.30 10.38
CA ASP A 82 -1.40 -1.16 11.31
C ASP A 82 -1.04 -2.65 11.12
N ILE A 83 -0.90 -3.09 9.86
CA ILE A 83 -0.44 -4.46 9.53
C ILE A 83 1.00 -4.65 10.01
N ILE A 84 1.93 -3.75 9.66
CA ILE A 84 3.33 -3.83 10.09
C ILE A 84 3.43 -3.86 11.62
N HIS A 85 2.64 -3.03 12.31
CA HIS A 85 2.57 -3.03 13.76
C HIS A 85 2.16 -4.39 14.31
N HIS A 86 1.13 -5.00 13.73
CA HIS A 86 0.63 -6.32 14.13
C HIS A 86 1.67 -7.42 13.92
N TYR A 87 2.46 -7.32 12.84
CA TYR A 87 3.55 -8.25 12.53
C TYR A 87 4.80 -8.05 13.40
N SER A 88 4.91 -6.94 14.14
CA SER A 88 6.00 -6.74 15.11
C SER A 88 5.92 -7.70 16.30
N ILE A 89 4.78 -8.37 16.49
CA ILE A 89 4.64 -9.47 17.45
C ILE A 89 5.43 -10.67 16.92
N SER A 90 6.36 -11.15 17.73
CA SER A 90 7.22 -12.28 17.41
C SER A 90 6.42 -13.55 17.16
N GLU A 91 6.88 -14.40 16.24
CA GLU A 91 6.13 -15.57 15.76
C GLU A 91 5.75 -16.55 16.87
N ASP A 92 6.63 -16.74 17.86
CA ASP A 92 6.41 -17.57 19.04
C ASP A 92 5.25 -17.09 19.93
N ARG A 93 4.81 -15.84 19.77
CA ARG A 93 3.71 -15.22 20.51
C ARG A 93 2.44 -15.03 19.67
N ARG A 94 2.42 -15.53 18.43
CA ARG A 94 1.26 -15.41 17.54
C ARG A 94 0.27 -16.54 17.81
N GLU A 95 -0.72 -16.25 18.63
CA GLU A 95 -1.79 -17.17 19.00
C GLU A 95 -3.10 -16.89 18.23
N ALA A 96 -4.20 -17.53 18.61
CA ALA A 96 -5.48 -17.45 17.91
C ALA A 96 -6.00 -16.01 17.71
N GLU A 97 -5.89 -15.15 18.73
CA GLU A 97 -6.30 -13.75 18.63
C GLU A 97 -5.41 -12.94 17.67
N TRP A 98 -4.13 -13.31 17.55
CA TRP A 98 -3.25 -12.71 16.56
C TRP A 98 -3.72 -13.05 15.14
N ASN A 99 -4.05 -14.31 14.87
CA ASN A 99 -4.54 -14.76 13.56
C ASN A 99 -5.87 -14.07 13.20
N LYS A 100 -6.80 -13.98 14.15
CA LYS A 100 -8.08 -13.31 13.95
C LYS A 100 -7.91 -11.83 13.59
N LYS A 101 -7.00 -11.13 14.26
CA LYS A 101 -6.70 -9.73 13.95
C LYS A 101 -5.95 -9.59 12.62
N HIS A 102 -5.05 -10.53 12.31
CA HIS A 102 -4.40 -10.60 11.00
C HIS A 102 -5.44 -10.66 9.88
N ASP A 103 -6.34 -11.64 9.93
CA ASP A 103 -7.33 -11.86 8.86
C ASP A 103 -8.20 -10.61 8.66
N LYS A 104 -8.62 -9.99 9.77
CA LYS A 104 -9.36 -8.73 9.75
C LYS A 104 -8.58 -7.60 9.08
N LEU A 105 -7.30 -7.40 9.43
CA LEU A 105 -6.48 -6.33 8.85
C LEU A 105 -6.23 -6.56 7.34
N ILE A 106 -6.07 -7.83 6.92
CA ILE A 106 -5.94 -8.18 5.51
C ILE A 106 -7.25 -7.91 4.76
N GLU A 107 -8.40 -8.29 5.31
CA GLU A 107 -9.70 -7.98 4.70
C GLU A 107 -9.92 -6.47 4.59
N GLU A 108 -9.64 -5.72 5.67
CA GLU A 108 -9.81 -4.26 5.70
C GLU A 108 -8.92 -3.54 4.70
N ILE A 109 -7.71 -4.03 4.40
CA ILE A 109 -6.86 -3.37 3.40
C ILE A 109 -7.32 -3.64 1.97
N LEU A 110 -8.03 -4.72 1.70
CA LEU A 110 -8.55 -5.06 0.37
C LEU A 110 -9.85 -4.33 0.02
N HIS A 111 -10.44 -3.59 0.96
CA HIS A 111 -11.68 -2.86 0.78
C HIS A 111 -11.49 -1.38 1.10
N VAL A 112 -11.75 -0.52 0.12
CA VAL A 112 -11.72 0.94 0.27
C VAL A 112 -13.10 1.49 -0.06
N ASP A 113 -13.88 1.78 0.99
CA ASP A 113 -15.19 2.44 0.89
C ASP A 113 -15.08 3.95 0.61
#